data_AF-A0A1V4Q3J8-F1
#
_entry.id   AF-A0A1V4Q3J8-F1
#
_cell.length_a   1.000
_cell.length_b   1.000
_cell.length_c   1.000
_cell.angle_alpha   90.00
_cell.angle_beta   90.00
_cell.angle_gamma   90.00
#
_symmetry.space_group_name_H-M   'P 1'
#
loop_
_entity.id
_entity.type
_entity.pdbx_description
1 polymer ?
#
loop_
_entity_poly.entity_id
_entity_poly.type
_entity_poly.pdbx_seq_one_letter_code
_entity_poly.pdbx_strand_id
1 'polypeptide(L)'
;MTDSVAAARVAAARAYVDALVSHDASGVDLHPDCTRVEFGVKTGRNGPHIARSLERGPQFLLIHRVSGFEATVDGHSVTTRYLVHVAPKMLGLAAPVSETFVIDEDTRIRAIVARFGLPRRVG
;
A
#
# COMPACT_ATOMS: atom_id res chain seq x y z
N MET A 1 15.50 19.73 7.14
CA MET A 1 15.55 18.44 7.86
C MET A 1 14.21 17.70 7.78
N THR A 2 13.08 18.40 7.91
CA THR A 2 11.72 17.88 7.69
C THR A 2 11.50 17.21 6.33
N ASP A 3 12.06 17.77 5.25
CA ASP A 3 11.91 17.20 3.90
C ASP A 3 12.55 15.82 3.75
N SER A 4 13.67 15.56 4.46
CA SER A 4 14.34 14.26 4.41
C SER A 4 13.56 13.19 5.17
N VAL A 5 12.93 13.55 6.30
CA VAL A 5 12.07 12.63 7.05
C VAL A 5 10.78 12.34 6.27
N ALA A 6 10.17 13.37 5.69
CA ALA A 6 9.01 13.22 4.83
C ALA A 6 9.32 12.31 3.62
N ALA A 7 10.47 12.51 2.98
CA ALA A 7 10.92 11.65 1.89
C ALA A 7 11.10 10.18 2.32
N ALA A 8 11.69 9.92 3.49
CA ALA A 8 11.85 8.57 4.03
C ALA A 8 10.49 7.90 4.30
N ARG A 9 9.51 8.65 4.83
CA ARG A 9 8.15 8.15 5.04
C ARG A 9 7.45 7.84 3.72
N VAL A 10 7.58 8.71 2.71
CA VAL A 10 7.05 8.43 1.37
C VAL A 10 7.73 7.19 0.76
N ALA A 11 9.03 7.00 0.99
CA ALA A 11 9.75 5.81 0.52
C ALA A 11 9.23 4.52 1.18
N ALA A 12 8.95 4.52 2.48
CA ALA A 12 8.36 3.37 3.17
C ALA A 12 6.94 3.06 2.65
N ALA A 13 6.08 4.07 2.45
CA ALA A 13 4.77 3.89 1.83
C ALA A 13 4.88 3.37 0.38
N ARG A 14 5.85 3.87 -0.39
CA ARG A 14 6.13 3.44 -1.76
C ARG A 14 6.58 1.98 -1.81
N ALA A 15 7.47 1.57 -0.90
CA ALA A 15 7.92 0.18 -0.80
C ALA A 15 6.73 -0.78 -0.59
N TYR A 16 5.76 -0.41 0.25
CA TYR A 16 4.52 -1.18 0.41
C TYR A 16 3.73 -1.29 -0.90
N VAL A 17 3.57 -0.19 -1.63
CA VAL A 17 2.82 -0.18 -2.90
C VAL A 17 3.55 -0.97 -3.99
N ASP A 18 4.88 -0.91 -4.04
CA ASP A 18 5.69 -1.69 -4.97
C ASP A 18 5.63 -3.20 -4.63
N ALA A 19 5.50 -3.55 -3.34
CA ALA A 19 5.27 -4.94 -2.89
C ALA A 19 3.91 -5.50 -3.32
N LEU A 20 2.88 -4.66 -3.51
CA LEU A 20 1.60 -5.11 -4.07
C LEU A 20 1.75 -5.69 -5.48
N VAL A 21 2.71 -5.17 -6.26
CA VAL A 21 2.97 -5.58 -7.65
C VAL A 21 4.02 -6.69 -7.74
N SER A 22 5.10 -6.57 -6.97
CA SER A 22 6.19 -7.55 -6.99
C SER A 22 5.87 -8.83 -6.23
N HIS A 23 4.89 -8.78 -5.33
CA HIS A 23 4.57 -9.84 -4.37
C HIS A 23 5.78 -10.24 -3.51
N ASP A 24 6.67 -9.27 -3.24
CA ASP A 24 7.82 -9.42 -2.36
C ASP A 24 7.73 -8.39 -1.23
N ALA A 25 7.61 -8.87 0.00
CA ALA A 25 7.54 -8.04 1.20
C ALA A 25 8.91 -7.73 1.81
N SER A 26 10.02 -8.25 1.27
CA SER A 26 11.36 -8.15 1.86
C SER A 26 11.85 -6.70 2.04
N GLY A 27 11.38 -5.78 1.20
CA GLY A 27 11.68 -4.35 1.28
C GLY A 27 10.68 -3.53 2.12
N VAL A 28 9.67 -4.16 2.73
CA VAL A 28 8.61 -3.47 3.46
C VAL A 28 8.84 -3.58 4.96
N ASP A 29 9.20 -2.46 5.59
CA ASP A 29 9.41 -2.43 7.03
C ASP A 29 8.07 -2.24 7.79
N LEU A 30 7.46 -3.37 8.14
CA LEU A 30 6.22 -3.43 8.92
C LEU A 30 6.54 -3.56 10.41
N HIS A 31 5.99 -2.67 11.24
CA HIS A 31 6.02 -2.86 12.68
C HIS A 31 5.37 -4.20 13.05
N PRO A 32 5.86 -4.95 14.06
CA PRO A 32 5.27 -6.23 14.47
C PRO A 32 3.76 -6.14 14.72
N ASP A 33 3.31 -5.05 15.34
CA ASP A 33 1.89 -4.79 15.63
C ASP A 33 1.15 -4.05 14.50
N CYS A 34 1.70 -3.98 13.29
CA CYS A 34 1.09 -3.26 12.19
C CYS A 34 -0.31 -3.79 11.87
N THR A 35 -1.27 -2.89 11.70
CA THR A 35 -2.65 -3.24 11.35
C THR A 35 -3.03 -2.73 9.97
N ARG A 36 -3.96 -3.42 9.30
CA ARG A 36 -4.58 -2.96 8.06
C ARG A 36 -6.09 -2.97 8.20
N VAL A 37 -6.72 -1.87 7.80
CA VAL A 37 -8.17 -1.69 7.82
C VAL A 37 -8.64 -1.34 6.42
N GLU A 38 -9.68 -2.03 5.96
CA GLU A 38 -10.33 -1.83 4.66
C GLU A 38 -11.82 -1.59 4.92
N PHE A 39 -12.35 -0.44 4.48
CA PHE A 39 -13.75 -0.06 4.71
C PHE A 39 -14.23 -0.22 6.17
N GLY A 40 -13.35 0.06 7.14
CA GLY A 40 -13.66 -0.08 8.57
C GLY A 40 -13.50 -1.48 9.14
N VAL A 41 -13.18 -2.48 8.31
CA VAL A 41 -12.93 -3.87 8.74
C VAL A 41 -11.43 -4.12 8.84
N LYS A 42 -10.97 -4.65 9.98
CA LYS A 42 -9.57 -5.03 10.17
C LYS A 42 -9.23 -6.28 9.35
N THR A 43 -8.55 -6.10 8.23
CA THR A 43 -8.11 -7.17 7.31
C THR A 43 -6.69 -7.65 7.62
N GLY A 44 -5.82 -6.76 8.12
CA GLY A 44 -4.47 -7.08 8.59
C GLY A 44 -4.38 -7.03 10.11
N ARG A 45 -3.82 -8.08 10.71
CA ARG A 45 -3.83 -8.28 12.17
C ARG A 45 -2.53 -7.89 12.87
N ASN A 46 -1.41 -8.09 12.19
CA ASN A 46 -0.05 -7.79 12.62
C ASN A 46 0.86 -7.72 11.37
N GLY A 47 2.09 -7.21 11.54
CA GLY A 47 3.07 -7.04 10.46
C GLY A 47 3.33 -8.34 9.68
N PRO A 48 3.68 -9.46 10.33
CA PRO A 48 3.91 -10.74 9.64
C PRO A 48 2.71 -11.25 8.84
N HIS A 49 1.48 -11.01 9.31
CA HIS A 49 0.27 -11.36 8.56
C HIS A 49 0.12 -10.50 7.30
N ILE A 50 0.44 -9.20 7.38
CA ILE A 50 0.38 -8.29 6.24
C ILE A 50 1.48 -8.64 5.22
N ALA A 51 2.71 -8.91 5.66
CA ALA A 51 3.80 -9.35 4.79
C ALA A 51 3.44 -10.64 4.02
N ARG A 52 2.93 -11.67 4.72
CA ARG A 52 2.45 -12.90 4.07
C ARG A 52 1.32 -12.63 3.08
N SER A 53 0.44 -11.67 3.39
CA SER A 53 -0.62 -11.27 2.47
C SER A 53 -0.03 -10.66 1.21
N LEU A 54 0.93 -9.72 1.30
CA LEU A 54 1.63 -9.13 0.15
C LEU A 54 2.21 -10.20 -0.78
N GLU A 55 2.81 -11.25 -0.21
CA GLU A 55 3.45 -12.31 -0.98
C GLU A 55 2.50 -13.34 -1.58
N ARG A 56 1.39 -13.66 -0.89
CA ARG A 56 0.58 -14.85 -1.19
C ARG A 56 -0.93 -14.62 -1.20
N GLY A 57 -1.37 -13.42 -0.88
CA GLY A 57 -2.77 -13.03 -0.78
C GLY A 57 -3.44 -13.08 -2.15
N PRO A 58 -4.50 -13.88 -2.36
CA PRO A 58 -5.15 -14.01 -3.66
C PRO A 58 -5.55 -12.68 -4.30
N GLN A 59 -6.01 -11.72 -3.49
CA GLN A 59 -6.37 -10.39 -3.96
C GLN A 59 -5.18 -9.57 -4.48
N PHE A 60 -3.99 -9.75 -3.90
CA PHE A 60 -2.79 -9.04 -4.34
C PHE A 60 -2.15 -9.70 -5.55
N LEU A 61 -2.21 -11.04 -5.67
CA LEU A 61 -1.72 -11.77 -6.84
C LEU A 61 -2.43 -11.39 -8.16
N LEU A 62 -3.59 -10.74 -8.09
CA LEU A 62 -4.27 -10.20 -9.27
C LEU A 62 -3.66 -8.88 -9.75
N ILE A 63 -2.90 -8.18 -8.91
CA ILE A 63 -2.31 -6.88 -9.18
C ILE A 63 -1.04 -7.09 -10.00
N HIS A 64 -0.98 -6.50 -11.20
CA HIS A 64 0.18 -6.63 -12.09
C HIS A 64 0.86 -5.31 -12.42
N ARG A 65 0.26 -4.18 -12.03
CA ARG A 65 0.84 -2.85 -12.21
C ARG A 65 0.17 -1.83 -11.29
N VAL A 66 0.95 -0.86 -10.85
CA VAL A 66 0.46 0.39 -10.25
C VAL A 66 0.82 1.57 -11.17
N SER A 67 -0.04 2.58 -11.23
CA SER A 67 0.24 3.84 -11.94
C SER A 67 -0.33 5.05 -11.23
N GLY A 68 0.21 6.24 -11.53
CA GLY A 68 -0.29 7.51 -10.99
C GLY A 68 -0.11 7.64 -9.48
N PHE A 69 1.04 7.18 -8.96
CA PHE A 69 1.34 7.29 -7.54
C PHE A 69 1.57 8.75 -7.15
N GLU A 70 0.75 9.23 -6.24
CA GLU A 70 0.86 10.51 -5.57
C GLU A 70 0.90 10.27 -4.06
N ALA A 71 1.66 11.09 -3.33
CA ALA A 71 1.76 11.01 -1.88
C ALA A 71 1.76 12.41 -1.26
N THR A 72 1.04 12.55 -0.15
CA THR A 72 1.07 13.72 0.73
C THR A 72 1.46 13.30 2.14
N VAL A 73 2.24 14.13 2.82
CA VAL A 73 2.73 13.86 4.18
C VAL A 73 2.13 14.86 5.16
N ASP A 74 1.60 14.36 6.26
CA ASP A 74 1.15 15.13 7.41
C ASP A 74 1.65 14.48 8.70
N GLY A 75 2.72 15.05 9.28
CA GLY A 75 3.43 14.45 10.42
C GLY A 75 3.92 13.03 10.13
N HIS A 76 3.33 12.05 10.80
CA HIS A 76 3.61 10.61 10.65
C HIS A 76 2.72 9.93 9.61
N SER A 77 1.72 10.63 9.09
CA SER A 77 0.78 10.08 8.13
C SER A 77 1.24 10.36 6.70
N VAL A 78 1.27 9.31 5.87
CA VAL A 78 1.45 9.42 4.42
C VAL A 78 0.17 8.98 3.76
N THR A 79 -0.52 9.89 3.09
CA THR A 79 -1.70 9.54 2.28
C THR A 79 -1.28 9.41 0.83
N THR A 80 -1.56 8.26 0.25
CA THR A 80 -1.24 7.93 -1.14
C THR A 80 -2.49 7.79 -1.98
N ARG A 81 -2.37 8.11 -3.26
CA ARG A 81 -3.40 7.86 -4.27
C ARG A 81 -2.75 7.23 -5.49
N TYR A 82 -3.36 6.20 -6.03
CA TYR A 82 -2.85 5.50 -7.21
C TYR A 82 -3.93 4.63 -7.87
N LEU A 83 -3.64 4.11 -9.05
CA LEU A 83 -4.44 3.11 -9.75
C LEU A 83 -3.76 1.75 -9.63
N VAL A 84 -4.53 0.75 -9.21
CA VAL A 84 -4.14 -0.66 -9.22
C VAL A 84 -4.72 -1.32 -10.46
N HIS A 85 -3.86 -1.84 -11.32
CA HIS A 85 -4.25 -2.60 -12.51
C HIS A 85 -4.33 -4.07 -12.17
N VAL A 86 -5.50 -4.66 -12.44
CA VAL A 86 -5.80 -6.05 -12.08
C VAL A 86 -5.90 -6.95 -13.31
N ALA A 87 -5.61 -8.24 -13.11
CA ALA A 87 -5.75 -9.26 -14.14
C ALA A 87 -7.23 -9.57 -14.44
N PRO A 88 -7.53 -10.11 -15.64
CA PRO A 88 -6.62 -10.36 -16.77
C PRO A 88 -6.27 -9.08 -17.55
N LYS A 89 -5.00 -8.94 -17.94
CA LYS A 89 -4.42 -7.73 -18.59
C LYS A 89 -5.22 -7.24 -19.80
N MET A 90 -5.78 -8.16 -20.59
CA MET A 90 -6.58 -7.87 -21.79
C MET A 90 -7.85 -7.04 -21.52
N LEU A 91 -8.36 -7.04 -20.29
CA LEU A 91 -9.55 -6.25 -19.94
C LEU A 91 -9.23 -4.79 -19.60
N GLY A 92 -7.96 -4.44 -19.40
CA GLY A 92 -7.54 -3.06 -19.10
C GLY A 92 -8.21 -2.49 -17.85
N LEU A 93 -8.41 -3.31 -16.82
CA LEU A 93 -9.11 -2.89 -15.59
C LEU A 93 -8.14 -2.25 -14.60
N ALA A 94 -8.52 -1.07 -14.09
CA ALA A 94 -7.86 -0.44 -12.96
C ALA A 94 -8.86 0.06 -11.92
N ALA A 95 -8.50 -0.11 -10.64
CA ALA A 95 -9.25 0.41 -9.50
C ALA A 95 -8.47 1.58 -8.87
N PRO A 96 -9.14 2.72 -8.57
CA PRO A 96 -8.50 3.77 -7.79
C PRO A 96 -8.36 3.33 -6.34
N VAL A 97 -7.21 3.62 -5.75
CA VAL A 97 -6.86 3.27 -4.38
C VAL A 97 -6.39 4.52 -3.66
N SER A 98 -6.85 4.68 -2.42
CA SER A 98 -6.37 5.67 -1.46
C SER A 98 -5.96 4.94 -0.19
N GLU A 99 -4.69 5.04 0.18
CA GLU A 99 -4.15 4.41 1.38
C GLU A 99 -3.43 5.43 2.25
N THR A 100 -3.76 5.44 3.53
CA THR A 100 -3.04 6.21 4.54
C THR A 100 -2.18 5.27 5.37
N PHE A 101 -0.89 5.59 5.46
CA PHE A 101 0.12 4.89 6.26
C PHE A 101 0.49 5.74 7.46
N VAL A 102 0.50 5.17 8.66
CA VAL A 102 1.12 5.77 9.84
C VAL A 102 2.52 5.19 9.98
N ILE A 103 3.53 6.05 9.94
CA ILE A 103 4.95 5.67 9.88
C ILE A 103 5.68 6.28 11.07
N ASP A 104 6.38 5.44 11.82
CA ASP A 104 7.07 5.85 13.02
C ASP A 104 8.43 6.52 12.75
N GLU A 105 9.16 6.80 13.82
CA GLU A 105 10.47 7.44 13.81
C GLU A 105 11.55 6.55 13.19
N ASP A 106 11.37 5.23 13.26
CA ASP A 106 12.26 4.22 12.67
C ASP A 106 11.86 3.88 11.23
N THR A 107 10.95 4.65 10.62
CA THR A 107 10.39 4.45 9.27
C THR A 107 9.56 3.18 9.09
N ARG A 108 9.09 2.58 10.19
CA ARG A 108 8.24 1.38 10.17
C ARG A 108 6.77 1.75 10.02
N ILE A 109 6.06 0.98 9.20
CA ILE A 109 4.61 1.14 9.03
C ILE A 109 3.91 0.53 10.25
N ARG A 110 3.11 1.33 10.96
CA ARG A 110 2.33 0.92 12.14
C ARG A 110 0.85 0.69 11.84
N ALA A 111 0.30 1.42 10.88
CA ALA A 111 -1.09 1.25 10.49
C ALA A 111 -1.30 1.60 9.02
N ILE A 112 -2.21 0.87 8.39
CA ILE A 112 -2.61 1.06 7.00
C ILE A 112 -4.13 1.16 6.97
N VAL A 113 -4.66 2.25 6.43
CA VAL A 113 -6.09 2.41 6.19
C VAL A 113 -6.30 2.54 4.70
N ALA A 114 -6.95 1.55 4.12
CA ALA A 114 -7.12 1.44 2.68
C ALA A 114 -8.58 1.62 2.26
N ARG A 115 -8.76 2.32 1.14
CA ARG A 115 -10.03 2.52 0.45
C ARG A 115 -9.83 2.28 -1.03
N PHE A 116 -10.70 1.50 -1.64
CA PHE A 116 -10.64 1.18 -3.06
C PHE A 116 -11.94 1.59 -3.74
N GLY A 117 -11.86 2.07 -4.97
CA GLY A 117 -13.03 2.21 -5.83
C GLY A 117 -13.29 0.95 -6.63
N LEU A 118 -14.40 0.93 -7.35
CA LEU A 118 -14.70 -0.15 -8.30
C LEU A 118 -13.68 -0.14 -9.45
N PRO A 119 -13.19 -1.31 -9.90
CA PRO A 119 -12.41 -1.42 -11.11
C PRO A 119 -13.18 -0.89 -12.32
N ARG A 120 -12.49 -0.14 -13.18
CA ARG A 120 -13.05 0.41 -14.43
C ARG A 120 -12.06 0.15 -15.56
N ARG A 121 -12.57 0.05 -16.79
CA ARG A 121 -11.71 0.05 -17.98
C ARG A 121 -10.97 1.38 -18.05
N VAL A 122 -9.65 1.30 -18.15
CA VAL A 122 -8.77 2.42 -18.43
C VAL A 122 -8.15 2.17 -19.81
N GLY A 123 -8.46 3.07 -20.75
CA GLY A 123 -8.00 3.02 -22.15
C GLY A 123 -6.63 3.65 -22.29
#